data_AF-W1P1B9-F1
#
_entry.id   AF-W1P1B9-F1
#
_cell.length_a   1.000
_cell.length_b   1.000
_cell.length_c   1.000
_cell.angle_alpha   90.00
_cell.angle_beta   90.00
_cell.angle_gamma   90.00
#
_symmetry.space_group_name_H-M   'P 1'
#
loop_
_entity.id
_entity.type
_entity.pdbx_description
1 polymer ?
#
loop_
_entity_poly.entity_id
_entity_poly.type
_entity_poly.pdbx_seq_one_letter_code
_entity_poly.pdbx_strand_id
1 'polypeptide(L)'
;MFCSLARNLTEEEKKGYKEVCWDDKEVCAFYMVRFCPHDLFVNTKSDLGACPRIHDLKLKESFEKSPRHDNYVPKFEAELAQFCEKLVMDLDRKVRRGRERLAQEDITPTPPVSAEKSEQLSILEEKIKKLLEQVESLGEAGKVDEAEALMRKVEMLNAEKTLMTQQATNERGLTLTQEKKMALCEICGSFLVANDAAERTQSHITGKQHIGYGMVRDFISEFKETI
;
A
#
# COMPACT_ATOMS: atom_id res chain seq x y z
N MET A 1 -25.89 -16.71 38.37
CA MET A 1 -24.87 -15.70 38.05
C MET A 1 -23.53 -16.37 38.32
N PHE A 2 -22.74 -16.65 37.28
CA PHE A 2 -21.39 -17.16 37.44
C PHE A 2 -20.44 -16.00 37.16
N CYS A 3 -20.13 -15.25 38.20
CA CYS A 3 -19.00 -14.34 38.27
C CYS A 3 -17.80 -15.21 38.72
N SER A 4 -16.59 -15.03 38.17
CA SER A 4 -15.36 -15.67 38.66
C SER A 4 -14.34 -14.55 38.83
N LEU A 5 -13.63 -14.36 39.94
CA LEU A 5 -12.76 -15.29 40.65
C LEU A 5 -12.67 -14.91 42.14
N ALA A 6 -12.97 -15.85 43.04
CA ALA A 6 -12.51 -15.81 44.42
C ALA A 6 -11.85 -17.15 44.75
N ARG A 7 -10.64 -17.39 44.24
CA ARG A 7 -9.83 -18.51 44.72
C ARG A 7 -8.41 -18.01 44.98
N ASN A 8 -8.09 -17.96 46.28
CA ASN A 8 -6.85 -17.51 46.93
C ASN A 8 -6.80 -16.03 47.33
N LEU A 9 -7.86 -15.52 47.96
CA LEU A 9 -7.77 -14.28 48.75
C LEU A 9 -8.14 -14.62 50.20
N THR A 10 -7.31 -14.13 51.12
CA THR A 10 -7.57 -14.17 52.56
C THR A 10 -8.88 -13.43 52.88
N GLU A 11 -9.52 -13.74 54.02
CA GLU A 11 -10.79 -13.12 54.43
C GLU A 11 -10.70 -11.58 54.55
N GLU A 12 -9.48 -11.04 54.67
CA GLU A 12 -9.20 -9.60 54.71
C GLU A 12 -9.15 -8.97 53.31
N GLU A 13 -8.67 -9.69 52.29
CA GLU A 13 -8.62 -9.22 50.90
C GLU A 13 -10.00 -9.29 50.21
N LYS A 14 -10.89 -10.19 50.65
CA LYS A 14 -12.28 -10.28 50.18
C LYS A 14 -13.14 -9.06 50.55
N LYS A 15 -12.78 -8.32 51.60
CA LYS A 15 -13.55 -7.13 52.05
C LYS A 15 -13.48 -5.94 51.08
N GLY A 16 -12.53 -5.93 50.14
CA GLY A 16 -12.37 -4.89 49.13
C GLY A 16 -12.52 -5.37 47.68
N TYR A 17 -12.70 -6.68 47.44
CA TYR A 17 -12.72 -7.25 46.10
C TYR A 17 -14.14 -7.20 45.53
N LYS A 18 -14.39 -6.23 44.64
CA LYS A 18 -15.64 -6.18 43.88
C LYS A 18 -15.64 -7.35 42.89
N GLU A 19 -16.63 -8.22 42.98
CA GLU A 19 -16.79 -9.32 42.04
C GLU A 19 -17.10 -8.73 40.66
N VAL A 20 -16.17 -8.86 39.71
CA VAL A 20 -16.32 -8.32 38.35
C VAL A 20 -17.07 -9.32 37.49
N CYS A 21 -18.19 -8.89 36.92
CA CYS A 21 -19.00 -9.68 36.00
C CYS A 21 -18.79 -9.19 34.55
N TRP A 22 -19.08 -10.06 33.58
CA TRP A 22 -18.85 -9.75 32.15
C TRP A 22 -19.68 -8.57 31.62
N ASP A 23 -20.77 -8.20 32.31
CA ASP A 23 -21.62 -7.05 31.98
C ASP A 23 -21.14 -5.74 32.63
N ASP A 24 -20.04 -5.76 33.38
CA ASP A 24 -19.41 -4.55 33.91
C ASP A 24 -18.76 -3.73 32.79
N LYS A 25 -18.86 -2.40 32.90
CA LYS A 25 -18.29 -1.44 31.92
C LYS A 25 -16.76 -1.51 31.83
N GLU A 26 -16.12 -2.04 32.86
CA GLU A 26 -14.67 -2.24 32.92
C GLU A 26 -14.24 -3.40 32.02
N VAL A 27 -15.14 -4.32 31.66
CA VAL A 27 -14.85 -5.47 30.79
C VAL A 27 -14.97 -5.07 29.32
N CYS A 28 -14.04 -5.52 28.50
CA CYS A 28 -14.02 -5.16 27.09
C CYS A 28 -15.07 -5.93 26.30
N ALA A 29 -16.19 -5.27 25.99
CA ALA A 29 -17.24 -5.80 25.13
C ALA A 29 -16.70 -6.39 23.80
N PHE A 30 -15.70 -5.75 23.19
CA PHE A 30 -15.12 -6.17 21.91
C PHE A 30 -14.41 -7.54 22.03
N TYR A 31 -13.66 -7.74 23.11
CA TYR A 31 -12.98 -9.00 23.40
C TYR A 31 -13.97 -10.14 23.70
N MET A 32 -15.10 -9.81 24.33
CA MET A 32 -16.17 -10.77 24.62
C MET A 32 -16.79 -11.35 23.35
N VAL A 33 -17.10 -10.51 22.34
CA VAL A 33 -17.82 -10.98 21.14
C VAL A 33 -16.93 -11.51 20.02
N ARG A 34 -15.81 -10.85 19.71
CA ARG A 34 -14.97 -11.20 18.56
C ARG A 34 -13.49 -11.05 18.92
N PHE A 35 -12.96 -9.86 18.73
CA PHE A 35 -11.58 -9.48 19.01
C PHE A 35 -11.52 -8.05 19.53
N CYS A 36 -10.48 -7.72 20.29
CA CYS A 36 -10.19 -6.34 20.63
C CYS A 36 -9.20 -5.73 19.62
N PRO A 37 -9.54 -4.59 18.98
CA PRO A 37 -8.61 -3.90 18.09
C PRO A 37 -7.30 -3.47 18.77
N HIS A 38 -7.31 -3.17 20.07
CA HIS A 38 -6.09 -2.86 20.83
C HIS A 38 -5.10 -4.04 20.82
N ASP A 39 -5.59 -5.27 20.99
CA ASP A 39 -4.76 -6.47 20.99
C ASP A 39 -4.24 -6.83 19.58
N LEU A 40 -5.02 -6.51 18.54
CA LEU A 40 -4.63 -6.78 17.15
C LEU A 40 -3.41 -5.96 16.69
N PHE A 41 -3.28 -4.73 17.18
CA PHE A 41 -2.28 -3.77 16.69
C PHE A 41 -1.11 -3.52 17.65
N VAL A 42 -0.98 -4.29 18.73
CA VAL A 42 0.14 -4.17 19.69
C VAL A 42 1.50 -4.31 18.99
N ASN A 43 2.40 -3.37 19.26
CA ASN A 43 3.74 -3.29 18.67
C ASN A 43 3.72 -3.13 17.13
N THR A 44 2.69 -2.50 16.57
CA THR A 44 2.62 -2.17 15.13
C THR A 44 2.63 -0.66 14.89
N LYS A 45 2.73 -0.24 13.63
CA LYS A 45 2.60 1.20 13.28
C LYS A 45 1.20 1.76 13.53
N SER A 46 0.20 0.89 13.71
CA SER A 46 -1.19 1.25 14.04
C SER A 46 -1.51 0.98 15.51
N ASP A 47 -0.50 0.87 16.39
CA ASP A 47 -0.71 0.59 17.80
C ASP A 47 -1.61 1.64 18.45
N LEU A 48 -2.62 1.15 19.16
CA LEU A 48 -3.63 1.93 19.87
C LEU A 48 -3.33 2.02 21.37
N GLY A 49 -2.27 1.36 21.84
CA GLY A 49 -1.92 1.21 23.23
C GLY A 49 -2.63 0.02 23.91
N ALA A 50 -2.31 -0.18 25.18
CA ALA A 50 -2.96 -1.19 26.00
C ALA A 50 -4.46 -0.91 26.12
N CYS A 51 -5.29 -1.96 26.10
CA CYS A 51 -6.73 -1.78 26.25
C CYS A 51 -7.06 -1.19 27.63
N PRO A 52 -7.90 -0.13 27.71
CA PRO A 52 -8.34 0.43 28.98
C PRO A 52 -9.35 -0.45 29.72
N ARG A 53 -9.78 -1.56 29.10
CA ARG A 53 -10.79 -2.50 29.61
C ARG A 53 -10.18 -3.89 29.82
N ILE A 54 -10.77 -4.64 30.73
CA ILE A 54 -10.31 -5.96 31.17
C ILE A 54 -10.56 -6.99 30.06
N HIS A 55 -9.51 -7.73 29.70
CA HIS A 55 -9.57 -8.92 28.86
C HIS A 55 -9.28 -10.14 29.74
N ASP A 56 -10.33 -10.85 30.15
CA ASP A 56 -10.19 -12.10 30.91
C ASP A 56 -10.95 -13.23 30.20
N LEU A 57 -10.25 -14.32 29.95
CA LEU A 57 -10.81 -15.50 29.31
C LEU A 57 -11.95 -16.11 30.13
N LYS A 58 -11.89 -16.07 31.46
CA LYS A 58 -12.95 -16.63 32.32
C LYS A 58 -14.24 -15.82 32.24
N LEU A 59 -14.12 -14.51 32.09
CA LEU A 59 -15.27 -13.64 31.86
C LEU A 59 -15.89 -13.91 30.50
N LYS A 60 -15.06 -14.15 29.47
CA LYS A 60 -15.52 -14.54 28.14
C LYS A 60 -16.28 -15.87 28.16
N GLU A 61 -15.74 -16.90 28.81
CA GLU A 61 -16.44 -18.19 28.96
C GLU A 61 -17.76 -18.04 29.74
N SER A 62 -17.80 -17.15 30.74
CA SER A 62 -19.00 -16.88 31.53
C SER A 62 -20.06 -16.11 30.73
N PHE A 63 -19.63 -15.24 29.82
CA PHE A 63 -20.48 -14.56 28.85
C PHE A 63 -21.08 -15.54 27.85
N GLU A 64 -20.27 -16.42 27.24
CA GLU A 64 -20.71 -17.44 26.27
C GLU A 64 -21.71 -18.44 26.87
N LYS A 65 -21.57 -18.78 28.17
CA LYS A 65 -22.50 -19.68 28.88
C LYS A 65 -23.75 -18.97 29.42
N SER A 66 -23.83 -17.65 29.32
CA SER A 66 -24.92 -16.86 29.89
C SER A 66 -26.19 -16.97 29.03
N PRO A 67 -27.38 -17.13 29.62
CA PRO A 67 -28.64 -17.07 28.87
C PRO A 67 -28.93 -15.67 28.30
N ARG A 68 -28.17 -14.64 28.73
CA ARG A 68 -28.27 -13.27 28.22
C ARG A 68 -27.32 -13.01 27.04
N HIS A 69 -26.50 -13.99 26.65
CA HIS A 69 -25.49 -13.86 25.60
C HIS A 69 -26.06 -13.26 24.31
N ASP A 70 -27.05 -13.93 23.72
CA ASP A 70 -27.62 -13.58 22.41
C ASP A 70 -28.28 -12.19 22.39
N ASN A 71 -28.74 -11.69 23.53
CA ASN A 71 -29.31 -10.36 23.64
C ASN A 71 -28.25 -9.24 23.64
N TYR A 72 -27.03 -9.54 24.10
CA TYR A 72 -25.94 -8.56 24.21
C TYR A 72 -25.00 -8.58 23.01
N VAL A 73 -24.85 -9.73 22.33
CA VAL A 73 -23.97 -9.87 21.15
C VAL A 73 -24.25 -8.80 20.09
N PRO A 74 -25.49 -8.56 19.61
CA PRO A 74 -25.75 -7.58 18.56
C PRO A 74 -25.34 -6.16 18.95
N LYS A 75 -25.53 -5.81 20.23
CA LYS A 75 -25.14 -4.48 20.74
C LYS A 75 -23.62 -4.32 20.75
N PHE A 76 -22.91 -5.32 21.27
CA PHE A 76 -21.45 -5.29 21.35
C PHE A 76 -20.79 -5.38 19.97
N GLU A 77 -21.34 -6.18 19.05
CA GLU A 77 -20.89 -6.22 17.66
C GLU A 77 -21.15 -4.90 16.93
N ALA A 78 -22.30 -4.24 17.16
CA ALA A 78 -22.57 -2.93 16.58
C ALA A 78 -21.58 -1.86 17.07
N GLU A 79 -21.26 -1.84 18.38
CA GLU A 79 -20.25 -0.93 18.93
C GLU A 79 -18.85 -1.24 18.36
N LEU A 80 -18.50 -2.52 18.21
CA LEU A 80 -17.24 -2.95 17.59
C LEU A 80 -17.19 -2.53 16.11
N ALA A 81 -18.26 -2.72 15.35
CA ALA A 81 -18.35 -2.36 13.94
C ALA A 81 -18.12 -0.86 13.74
N GLN A 82 -18.77 -0.01 14.54
CA GLN A 82 -18.54 1.44 14.49
C GLN A 82 -17.08 1.82 14.77
N PHE A 83 -16.41 1.10 15.68
CA PHE A 83 -14.99 1.33 15.97
C PHE A 83 -14.10 0.87 14.81
N CYS A 84 -14.35 -0.32 14.28
CA CYS A 84 -13.67 -0.91 13.15
C CYS A 84 -13.80 -0.05 11.88
N GLU A 85 -14.99 0.49 11.59
CA GLU A 85 -15.21 1.38 10.46
C GLU A 85 -14.36 2.64 10.56
N LYS A 86 -14.25 3.25 11.74
CA LYS A 86 -13.37 4.41 11.95
C LYS A 86 -11.91 4.07 11.66
N LEU A 87 -11.43 2.92 12.14
CA LEU A 87 -10.06 2.46 11.86
C LEU A 87 -9.80 2.26 10.36
N VAL A 88 -10.75 1.65 9.65
CA VAL A 88 -10.64 1.44 8.20
C VAL A 88 -10.71 2.75 7.43
N MET A 89 -11.60 3.67 7.81
CA MET A 89 -11.68 4.99 7.18
C MET A 89 -10.38 5.79 7.31
N ASP A 90 -9.74 5.75 8.49
CA ASP A 90 -8.45 6.41 8.71
C ASP A 90 -7.33 5.75 7.90
N LEU A 91 -7.35 4.42 7.79
CA LEU A 91 -6.42 3.69 6.94
C LEU A 91 -6.62 4.03 5.46
N ASP A 92 -7.85 3.99 4.95
CA ASP A 92 -8.17 4.26 3.55
C ASP A 92 -7.78 5.69 3.17
N ARG A 93 -7.93 6.65 4.08
CA ARG A 93 -7.41 8.01 3.89
C ARG A 93 -5.90 8.03 3.73
N LYS A 94 -5.16 7.26 4.53
CA LYS A 94 -3.69 7.12 4.40
C LYS A 94 -3.32 6.41 3.10
N VAL A 95 -4.04 5.35 2.72
CA VAL A 95 -3.83 4.61 1.47
C VAL A 95 -4.03 5.52 0.27
N ARG A 96 -5.12 6.30 0.22
CA ARG A 96 -5.38 7.27 -0.86
C ARG A 96 -4.25 8.28 -1.01
N ARG A 97 -3.80 8.90 0.09
CA ARG A 97 -2.65 9.82 0.08
C ARG A 97 -1.35 9.12 -0.33
N GLY A 98 -1.20 7.84 0.01
CA GLY A 98 -0.07 7.03 -0.44
C GLY A 98 -0.09 6.80 -1.95
N ARG A 99 -1.27 6.48 -2.50
CA ARG A 99 -1.48 6.30 -3.94
C ARG A 99 -1.19 7.58 -4.72
N GLU A 100 -1.65 8.73 -4.23
CA GLU A 100 -1.37 10.04 -4.84
C GLU A 100 0.14 10.33 -4.88
N ARG A 101 0.89 9.99 -3.81
CA ARG A 101 2.35 10.14 -3.79
C ARG A 101 3.05 9.23 -4.81
N LEU A 102 2.66 7.96 -4.89
CA LEU A 102 3.24 7.04 -5.89
C LEU A 102 2.92 7.50 -7.32
N ALA A 103 1.71 8.02 -7.56
CA ALA A 103 1.35 8.56 -8.86
C ALA A 103 2.18 9.79 -9.23
N GLN A 104 2.53 10.65 -8.28
CA GLN A 104 3.40 11.80 -8.54
C GLN A 104 4.85 11.40 -8.85
N GLU A 105 5.38 10.38 -8.18
CA GLU A 105 6.72 9.83 -8.45
C GLU A 105 6.82 9.21 -9.86
N ASP A 106 5.76 8.56 -10.35
CA ASP A 106 5.69 8.08 -11.74
C ASP A 106 5.63 9.22 -12.78
N ILE A 107 5.19 10.43 -12.40
CA ILE A 107 5.05 11.60 -13.28
C ILE A 107 6.33 12.45 -13.30
N THR A 108 7.13 12.43 -12.23
CA THR A 108 8.45 13.08 -12.25
C THR A 108 9.31 12.40 -13.32
N PRO A 109 9.73 13.12 -14.39
CA PRO A 109 10.54 12.51 -15.42
C PRO A 109 11.82 12.00 -14.76
N THR A 110 12.06 10.69 -14.90
CA THR A 110 13.39 10.12 -14.79
C THR A 110 14.35 11.05 -15.55
N PRO A 111 15.57 11.30 -15.02
CA PRO A 111 16.47 12.28 -15.61
C PRO A 111 16.57 12.00 -17.12
N PRO A 112 16.48 13.04 -17.95
CA PRO A 112 16.52 12.86 -19.38
C PRO A 112 17.80 12.09 -19.75
N VAL A 113 17.76 11.46 -20.92
CA VAL A 113 18.97 10.95 -21.61
C VAL A 113 20.12 11.90 -21.31
N SER A 114 21.30 11.37 -20.92
CA SER A 114 22.43 12.21 -20.51
C SER A 114 22.53 13.44 -21.43
N ALA A 115 22.72 14.63 -20.87
CA ALA A 115 22.66 15.89 -21.64
C ALA A 115 23.46 15.82 -22.96
N GLU A 116 24.59 15.10 -22.92
CA GLU A 116 25.43 14.75 -24.06
C GLU A 116 24.69 13.99 -25.19
N LYS A 117 23.89 12.96 -24.88
CA LYS A 117 23.11 12.21 -25.88
C LYS A 117 21.97 13.05 -26.47
N SER A 118 21.36 13.92 -25.67
CA SER A 118 20.35 14.85 -26.15
C SER A 118 20.96 15.88 -27.12
N GLU A 119 22.15 16.38 -26.82
CA GLU A 119 22.89 17.31 -27.68
C GLU A 119 23.41 16.62 -28.95
N GLN A 120 23.84 15.36 -28.87
CA GLN A 120 24.21 14.58 -30.05
C GLN A 120 23.03 14.38 -31.02
N LEU A 121 21.84 14.08 -30.50
CA LEU A 121 20.62 13.94 -31.31
C LEU A 121 20.23 15.27 -31.99
N SER A 122 20.32 16.40 -31.29
CA SER A 122 19.99 17.71 -31.87
C SER A 122 20.99 18.13 -32.96
N ILE A 123 22.28 17.88 -32.76
CA ILE A 123 23.32 18.13 -33.78
C ILE A 123 23.07 17.26 -35.02
N LEU A 124 22.67 16.00 -34.84
CA LEU A 124 22.40 15.08 -35.94
C LEU A 124 21.15 15.53 -36.73
N GLU A 125 20.11 15.98 -36.04
CA GLU A 125 18.90 16.57 -36.65
C GLU A 125 19.21 17.83 -37.46
N GLU A 126 20.04 18.74 -36.93
CA GLU A 126 20.43 19.95 -37.65
C GLU A 126 21.26 19.62 -38.90
N LYS A 127 22.16 18.63 -38.82
CA LYS A 127 22.93 18.14 -39.97
C LYS A 127 22.04 17.52 -41.04
N ILE A 128 21.05 16.71 -40.64
CA ILE A 128 20.07 16.11 -41.56
C ILE A 128 19.28 17.22 -42.28
N LYS A 129 18.81 18.23 -41.53
CA LYS A 129 18.07 19.36 -42.10
C LYS A 129 18.89 20.12 -43.14
N LYS A 130 20.13 20.47 -42.83
CA LYS A 130 21.03 21.17 -43.77
C LYS A 130 21.30 20.36 -45.04
N LEU A 131 21.46 19.04 -44.92
CA LEU A 131 21.67 18.18 -46.08
C LEU A 131 20.41 18.04 -46.94
N LEU A 132 19.23 18.00 -46.34
CA LEU A 132 17.95 17.99 -47.08
C LEU A 132 17.74 19.29 -47.86
N GLU A 133 18.04 20.45 -47.27
CA GLU A 133 17.99 21.75 -47.98
C GLU A 133 18.95 21.77 -49.19
N GLN A 134 20.14 21.16 -49.07
CA GLN A 134 21.09 21.03 -50.18
C GLN A 134 20.59 20.09 -51.28
N VAL A 135 19.96 18.97 -50.90
CA VAL A 135 19.33 18.05 -51.85
C VAL A 135 18.24 18.75 -52.64
N GLU A 136 17.36 19.52 -51.99
CA GLU A 136 16.29 20.27 -52.65
C GLU A 136 16.86 21.24 -53.69
N SER A 137 17.86 22.05 -53.31
CA SER A 137 18.51 23.00 -54.22
C SER A 137 19.19 22.33 -55.42
N LEU A 138 19.88 21.20 -55.22
CA LEU A 138 20.50 20.45 -56.32
C LEU A 138 19.46 19.78 -57.24
N GLY A 139 18.34 19.35 -56.66
CA GLY A 139 17.18 18.84 -57.40
C GLY A 139 16.57 19.90 -58.32
N GLU A 140 16.36 21.12 -57.81
CA GLU A 140 15.87 22.27 -58.60
C GLU A 140 16.85 22.67 -59.71
N ALA A 141 18.16 22.56 -59.47
CA ALA A 141 19.20 22.82 -60.46
C ALA A 141 19.37 21.70 -61.51
N GLY A 142 18.60 20.60 -61.41
CA GLY A 142 18.65 19.47 -62.34
C GLY A 142 19.89 18.58 -62.18
N LYS A 143 20.65 18.72 -61.09
CA LYS A 143 21.85 17.92 -60.80
C LYS A 143 21.51 16.64 -60.05
N VAL A 144 20.83 15.74 -60.76
CA VAL A 144 20.24 14.52 -60.17
C VAL A 144 21.29 13.62 -59.51
N ASP A 145 22.44 13.41 -60.14
CA ASP A 145 23.50 12.54 -59.61
C ASP A 145 24.11 13.06 -58.29
N GLU A 146 24.29 14.38 -58.17
CA GLU A 146 24.81 15.02 -56.95
C GLU A 146 23.77 14.99 -55.82
N ALA A 147 22.49 15.21 -56.15
CA ALA A 147 21.39 15.14 -55.20
C ALA A 147 21.21 13.71 -54.64
N GLU A 148 21.33 12.69 -55.49
CA GLU A 148 21.22 11.28 -55.07
C GLU A 148 22.36 10.88 -54.11
N ALA A 149 23.58 11.36 -54.36
CA ALA A 149 24.72 11.12 -53.46
C ALA A 149 24.52 11.74 -52.07
N LEU A 150 23.94 12.95 -51.98
CA LEU A 150 23.61 13.57 -50.70
C LEU A 150 22.44 12.88 -50.00
N MET A 151 21.45 12.39 -50.74
CA MET A 151 20.34 11.61 -50.16
C MET A 151 20.80 10.33 -49.48
N ARG A 152 21.76 9.61 -50.08
CA ARG A 152 22.36 8.42 -49.42
C ARG A 152 23.03 8.79 -48.08
N LYS A 153 23.63 9.98 -48.00
CA LYS A 153 24.24 10.49 -46.76
C LYS A 153 23.18 10.86 -45.71
N VAL A 154 22.04 11.40 -46.13
CA VAL A 154 20.88 11.65 -45.25
C VAL A 154 20.32 10.34 -44.71
N GLU A 155 20.18 9.31 -45.54
CA GLU A 155 19.73 7.99 -45.09
C GLU A 155 20.67 7.37 -44.05
N MET A 156 21.98 7.47 -44.25
CA MET A 156 22.96 7.02 -43.25
C MET A 156 22.81 7.73 -41.90
N LEU A 157 22.66 9.06 -41.92
CA LEU A 157 22.49 9.85 -40.69
C LEU A 157 21.13 9.57 -40.01
N ASN A 158 20.08 9.32 -40.79
CA ASN A 158 18.78 8.90 -40.25
C ASN A 158 18.84 7.50 -39.61
N ALA A 159 19.59 6.57 -40.21
CA ALA A 159 19.80 5.25 -39.62
C ALA A 159 20.57 5.34 -38.29
N GLU A 160 21.62 6.18 -38.24
CA GLU A 160 22.37 6.47 -37.01
C GLU A 160 21.50 7.13 -35.94
N LYS A 161 20.68 8.12 -36.31
CA LYS A 161 19.69 8.76 -35.42
C LYS A 161 18.72 7.74 -34.82
N THR A 162 18.23 6.82 -35.65
CA THR A 162 17.28 5.79 -35.23
C THR A 162 17.92 4.82 -34.25
N LEU A 163 19.16 4.39 -34.51
CA LEU A 163 19.92 3.52 -33.63
C LEU A 163 20.21 4.19 -32.27
N MET A 164 20.66 5.45 -32.27
CA MET A 164 20.92 6.22 -31.05
C MET A 164 19.65 6.42 -30.21
N THR A 165 18.52 6.65 -30.87
CA THR A 165 17.21 6.79 -30.21
C THR A 165 16.74 5.46 -29.61
N GLN A 166 16.93 4.34 -30.32
CA GLN A 166 16.63 3.00 -29.81
C GLN A 166 17.51 2.65 -28.60
N GLN A 167 18.82 2.95 -28.66
CA GLN A 167 19.74 2.75 -27.54
C GLN A 167 19.34 3.57 -26.32
N ALA A 168 19.00 4.85 -26.49
CA ALA A 168 18.48 5.71 -25.43
C ALA A 168 17.19 5.16 -24.81
N THR A 169 16.31 4.56 -25.61
CA THR A 169 15.06 3.95 -25.14
C THR A 169 15.33 2.66 -24.37
N ASN A 170 16.28 1.85 -24.83
CA ASN A 170 16.63 0.57 -24.20
C ASN A 170 17.38 0.78 -22.87
N GLU A 171 18.27 1.77 -22.81
CA GLU A 171 18.92 2.21 -21.58
C GLU A 171 17.91 2.74 -20.56
N ARG A 172 16.93 3.55 -21.00
CA ARG A 172 15.82 3.98 -20.15
C ARG A 172 15.05 2.79 -19.58
N GLY A 173 14.78 1.77 -20.39
CA GLY A 173 14.15 0.53 -19.94
C GLY A 173 14.96 -0.18 -18.85
N LEU A 174 16.28 -0.26 -19.03
CA LEU A 174 17.20 -0.85 -18.04
C LEU A 174 17.27 -0.03 -16.74
N THR A 175 17.35 1.30 -16.83
CA THR A 175 17.38 2.15 -15.63
C THR A 175 16.07 2.09 -14.86
N LEU A 176 14.92 2.05 -15.56
CA LEU A 176 13.60 1.89 -14.94
C LEU A 176 13.45 0.53 -14.23
N THR A 177 14.09 -0.53 -14.75
CA THR A 177 14.12 -1.85 -14.08
C THR A 177 15.06 -1.90 -12.87
N GLN A 178 16.08 -1.03 -12.80
CA GLN A 178 16.98 -0.93 -11.64
C GLN A 178 16.42 -0.04 -10.52
N GLU A 179 15.55 0.92 -10.85
CA GLU A 179 14.82 1.69 -9.85
C GLU A 179 13.79 0.78 -9.16
N LYS A 180 13.97 0.60 -7.84
CA LYS A 180 13.05 -0.16 -7.00
C LYS A 180 11.70 0.55 -6.96
N LYS A 181 10.80 0.22 -7.90
CA LYS A 181 9.46 0.78 -7.93
C LYS A 181 8.75 0.46 -6.62
N MET A 182 8.35 1.51 -5.91
CA MET A 182 7.57 1.38 -4.69
C MET A 182 6.12 1.03 -5.04
N ALA A 183 5.54 0.11 -4.28
CA ALA A 183 4.15 -0.29 -4.31
C ALA A 183 3.52 -0.01 -2.95
N LEU A 184 2.20 0.15 -2.92
CA LEU A 184 1.44 0.36 -1.70
C LEU A 184 0.53 -0.84 -1.46
N CYS A 185 0.58 -1.42 -0.26
CA CYS A 185 -0.38 -2.43 0.15
C CYS A 185 -1.73 -1.77 0.48
N GLU A 186 -2.79 -2.21 -0.20
CA GLU A 186 -4.14 -1.67 0.00
C GLU A 186 -4.78 -2.14 1.32
N ILE A 187 -4.36 -3.29 1.84
CA ILE A 187 -4.94 -3.88 3.06
C ILE A 187 -4.45 -3.16 4.31
N CYS A 188 -3.16 -2.79 4.38
CA CYS A 188 -2.57 -2.23 5.59
C CYS A 188 -1.83 -0.90 5.38
N GLY A 189 -1.81 -0.36 4.15
CA GLY A 189 -1.23 0.95 3.84
C GLY A 189 0.29 1.06 3.93
N SER A 190 1.00 -0.08 4.00
CA SER A 190 2.47 -0.10 4.03
C SER A 190 3.05 -0.06 2.62
N PHE A 191 4.16 0.66 2.46
CA PHE A 191 4.92 0.67 1.22
C PHE A 191 5.84 -0.54 1.12
N LEU A 192 5.92 -1.13 -0.06
CA LEU A 192 6.68 -2.32 -0.42
C LEU A 192 7.44 -2.06 -1.71
N VAL A 193 8.42 -2.88 -2.05
CA VAL A 193 9.06 -2.85 -3.38
C VAL A 193 8.30 -3.81 -4.29
N ALA A 194 7.88 -3.37 -5.48
CA ALA A 194 7.04 -4.18 -6.37
C ALA A 194 7.73 -5.47 -6.85
N ASN A 195 9.04 -5.41 -7.08
CA ASN A 195 9.86 -6.52 -7.56
C ASN A 195 10.72 -7.15 -6.45
N ASP A 196 10.24 -7.13 -5.22
CA ASP A 196 11.01 -7.69 -4.10
C ASP A 196 11.04 -9.22 -4.11
N ALA A 197 12.00 -9.78 -3.37
CA ALA A 197 12.07 -11.21 -3.12
C ALA A 197 10.77 -11.70 -2.45
N ALA A 198 10.25 -12.84 -2.93
CA ALA A 198 9.00 -13.42 -2.46
C ALA A 198 8.93 -13.58 -0.93
N GLU A 199 10.05 -13.91 -0.29
CA GLU A 199 10.15 -14.04 1.18
C GLU A 199 9.80 -12.74 1.91
N ARG A 200 10.20 -11.57 1.38
CA ARG A 200 9.88 -10.28 2.01
C ARG A 200 8.39 -9.96 1.86
N THR A 201 7.83 -10.19 0.69
CA THR A 201 6.37 -10.07 0.47
C THR A 201 5.60 -11.03 1.37
N GLN A 202 6.10 -12.24 1.60
CA GLN A 202 5.51 -13.20 2.51
C GLN A 202 5.50 -12.68 3.96
N SER A 203 6.64 -12.17 4.44
CA SER A 203 6.73 -11.60 5.80
C SER A 203 5.75 -10.45 6.02
N HIS A 204 5.46 -9.67 4.96
CA HIS A 204 4.48 -8.60 5.01
C HIS A 204 3.06 -9.13 5.19
N ILE A 205 2.63 -10.11 4.39
CA ILE A 205 1.26 -10.64 4.47
C ILE A 205 1.01 -11.42 5.76
N THR A 206 2.04 -12.06 6.33
CA THR A 206 1.98 -12.70 7.64
C THR A 206 2.17 -11.71 8.81
N GLY A 207 2.37 -10.43 8.51
CA GLY A 207 2.61 -9.40 9.51
C GLY A 207 1.34 -9.07 10.29
N LYS A 208 1.49 -8.78 11.59
CA LYS A 208 0.37 -8.44 12.49
C LYS A 208 -0.52 -7.33 11.95
N GLN A 209 0.07 -6.29 11.36
CA GLN A 209 -0.68 -5.16 10.83
C GLN A 209 -1.52 -5.56 9.60
N HIS A 210 -0.98 -6.41 8.73
CA HIS A 210 -1.68 -6.90 7.55
C HIS A 210 -2.85 -7.80 7.96
N ILE A 211 -2.57 -8.79 8.80
CA ILE A 211 -3.58 -9.70 9.33
C ILE A 211 -4.65 -8.94 10.12
N GLY A 212 -4.25 -8.01 11.00
CA GLY A 212 -5.16 -7.24 11.83
C GLY A 212 -6.15 -6.41 11.02
N TYR A 213 -5.70 -5.69 9.99
CA TYR A 213 -6.62 -4.97 9.11
C TYR A 213 -7.45 -5.90 8.21
N GLY A 214 -6.92 -7.06 7.82
CA GLY A 214 -7.70 -8.11 7.16
C GLY A 214 -8.89 -8.54 8.02
N MET A 215 -8.62 -8.97 9.26
CA MET A 215 -9.66 -9.38 10.22
C MET A 215 -10.70 -8.28 10.47
N VAL A 216 -10.27 -7.02 10.56
CA VAL A 216 -11.18 -5.87 10.74
C VAL A 216 -12.08 -5.67 9.53
N ARG A 217 -11.55 -5.77 8.30
CA ARG A 217 -12.33 -5.63 7.06
C ARG A 217 -13.30 -6.80 6.88
N ASP A 218 -12.85 -8.02 7.17
CA ASP A 218 -13.68 -9.23 7.10
C ASP A 218 -14.86 -9.11 8.07
N PHE A 219 -14.59 -8.72 9.33
CA PHE A 219 -15.64 -8.50 10.33
C PHE A 219 -16.66 -7.44 9.91
N ILE A 220 -16.23 -6.30 9.37
CA ILE A 220 -17.17 -5.26 8.90
C ILE A 220 -18.04 -5.80 7.75
N SER A 221 -17.45 -6.62 6.87
CA SER A 221 -18.17 -7.21 5.74
C SER A 221 -19.22 -8.21 6.21
N GLU A 222 -18.83 -9.15 7.08
CA GLU A 222 -19.74 -10.10 7.74
C GLU A 222 -20.88 -9.37 8.49
N PHE A 223 -20.53 -8.33 9.25
CA PHE A 223 -21.51 -7.56 10.03
C PHE A 223 -22.52 -6.86 9.12
N LYS A 224 -22.09 -6.30 7.99
CA LYS A 224 -22.97 -5.64 7.01
C LYS A 224 -23.90 -6.61 6.29
N GLU A 225 -23.48 -7.85 6.08
CA GLU A 225 -24.32 -8.91 5.49
C GLU A 225 -25.38 -9.43 6.48
N THR A 226 -25.14 -9.26 7.78
CA THR A 226 -26.01 -9.76 8.85
C THR A 226 -27.12 -8.75 9.24
N ILE A 227 -26.99 -7.47 8.87
CA ILE A 227 -27.96 -6.39 9.15
C ILE A 227 -29.08 -6.33 8.11
#